data_AF-A0A316PGV6-F1
#
_entry.id   AF-A0A316PGV6-F1
#
_cell.length_a   1.000
_cell.length_b   1.000
_cell.length_c   1.000
_cell.angle_alpha   90.00
_cell.angle_beta   90.00
_cell.angle_gamma   90.00
#
_symmetry.space_group_name_H-M   'P 1'
#
loop_
_entity.id
_entity.type
_entity.pdbx_description
1 polymer ?
#
loop_
_entity_poly.entity_id
_entity_poly.type
_entity_poly.pdbx_seq_one_letter_code
_entity_poly.pdbx_strand_id
1 'polypeptide(L)'
;MGAHRNSIYDKAYAEMYAKGMSLAETAKSIGVTRQCVYKAFKKRGFRLRTSIPCGFQIYDGKKFTLRSNGYYALTTDDRCLMHRYIWEKEICDIPDGWDVHHINGDKSDNRRDNLVCFPKAEHTRRHQIERKK
;
A
#
# COMPACT_ATOMS: atom_id res chain seq x y z
N MET A 1 -27.04 -16.27 -34.18
CA MET A 1 -27.78 -16.37 -32.89
C MET A 1 -26.96 -15.68 -31.81
N GLY A 2 -27.49 -14.62 -31.19
CA GLY A 2 -26.78 -13.90 -30.12
C GLY A 2 -26.67 -14.77 -28.87
N ALA A 3 -25.49 -14.82 -28.25
CA ALA A 3 -25.28 -15.59 -27.03
C ALA A 3 -26.22 -15.09 -25.91
N HIS A 4 -26.97 -16.00 -25.30
CA HIS A 4 -27.90 -15.70 -24.21
C HIS A 4 -27.19 -14.95 -23.07
N ARG A 5 -27.68 -13.74 -22.73
CA ARG A 5 -27.12 -12.93 -21.65
C ARG A 5 -27.60 -13.47 -20.32
N ASN A 6 -26.70 -14.11 -19.58
CA ASN A 6 -27.02 -14.56 -18.22
C ASN A 6 -27.22 -13.36 -17.28
N SER A 7 -28.46 -13.21 -16.77
CA SER A 7 -28.90 -12.12 -15.90
C SER A 7 -28.34 -12.21 -14.48
N ILE A 8 -27.77 -13.35 -14.09
CA ILE A 8 -27.15 -13.54 -12.76
C ILE A 8 -26.07 -12.50 -12.49
N TYR A 9 -25.30 -12.13 -13.51
CA TYR A 9 -24.22 -11.15 -13.39
C TYR A 9 -24.74 -9.72 -13.30
N ASP A 10 -25.87 -9.43 -13.93
CA ASP A 10 -26.51 -8.12 -13.84
C ASP A 10 -27.06 -7.90 -12.42
N LYS A 11 -27.72 -8.93 -11.84
CA LYS A 11 -28.17 -8.93 -10.44
C LYS A 11 -27.00 -8.86 -9.46
N ALA A 12 -25.98 -9.69 -9.64
CA ALA A 12 -24.79 -9.72 -8.78
C ALA A 12 -24.08 -8.35 -8.75
N TYR A 13 -24.06 -7.62 -9.86
CA TYR A 13 -23.50 -6.28 -9.88
C TYR A 13 -24.32 -5.30 -9.03
N ALA A 14 -25.64 -5.22 -9.26
CA ALA A 14 -26.52 -4.26 -8.59
C ALA A 14 -26.69 -4.55 -7.08
N GLU A 15 -26.83 -5.82 -6.72
CA GLU A 15 -27.21 -6.22 -5.36
C GLU A 15 -26.01 -6.46 -4.43
N MET A 16 -24.84 -6.82 -4.98
CA MET A 16 -23.65 -7.17 -4.18
C MET A 16 -22.52 -6.18 -4.42
N TYR A 17 -22.03 -6.09 -5.66
CA TYR A 17 -20.81 -5.35 -5.97
C TYR A 17 -20.97 -3.83 -5.77
N ALA A 18 -22.06 -3.26 -6.28
CA ALA A 18 -22.38 -1.84 -6.14
C ALA A 18 -22.62 -1.42 -4.69
N LYS A 19 -22.98 -2.36 -3.81
CA LYS A 19 -23.14 -2.15 -2.36
C LYS A 19 -21.86 -2.33 -1.56
N GLY A 20 -20.73 -2.59 -2.22
CA GLY A 20 -19.41 -2.65 -1.59
C GLY A 20 -18.75 -4.02 -1.53
N MET A 21 -19.46 -5.12 -1.84
CA MET A 21 -18.86 -6.45 -1.85
C MET A 21 -17.79 -6.59 -2.94
N SER A 22 -16.67 -7.22 -2.60
CA SER A 22 -15.58 -7.50 -3.54
C SER A 22 -16.02 -8.44 -4.66
N LEU A 23 -15.25 -8.46 -5.75
CA LEU A 23 -15.46 -9.43 -6.82
C LEU A 23 -15.36 -10.87 -6.29
N ALA A 24 -14.55 -11.11 -5.25
CA ALA A 24 -14.39 -12.42 -4.64
C ALA A 24 -15.63 -12.81 -3.82
N GLU A 25 -16.15 -11.91 -2.99
CA GLU A 25 -17.37 -12.13 -2.19
C GLU A 25 -18.60 -12.30 -3.09
N THR A 26 -18.71 -11.45 -4.12
CA THR A 26 -19.76 -11.55 -5.14
C THR A 26 -19.71 -12.91 -5.83
N ALA A 27 -18.51 -13.36 -6.23
CA ALA A 27 -18.31 -14.65 -6.88
C ALA A 27 -18.68 -15.83 -5.97
N LYS A 28 -18.26 -15.78 -4.70
CA LYS A 28 -18.63 -16.77 -3.69
C LYS A 28 -20.15 -16.86 -3.51
N SER A 29 -20.83 -15.73 -3.50
CA SER A 29 -22.29 -15.66 -3.30
C SER A 29 -23.10 -16.26 -4.45
N ILE A 30 -22.59 -16.18 -5.69
CA ILE A 30 -23.26 -16.75 -6.88
C ILE A 30 -22.66 -18.09 -7.34
N GLY A 31 -21.72 -18.66 -6.57
CA GLY A 31 -21.15 -19.98 -6.83
C GLY A 31 -20.21 -20.06 -8.04
N VAL A 32 -19.49 -18.99 -8.38
CA VAL A 32 -18.54 -18.96 -9.51
C VAL A 32 -17.16 -18.47 -9.09
N THR A 33 -16.17 -18.55 -9.98
CA THR A 33 -14.84 -18.01 -9.71
C THR A 33 -14.83 -16.48 -9.80
N ARG A 34 -13.95 -15.82 -9.02
CA ARG A 34 -13.70 -14.37 -9.11
C ARG A 34 -13.39 -13.90 -10.54
N GLN A 35 -12.72 -14.74 -11.33
CA GLN A 35 -12.38 -14.41 -12.72
C GLN A 35 -13.59 -14.44 -13.66
N CYS A 36 -14.56 -15.32 -13.43
CA CYS A 36 -15.82 -15.32 -14.17
C CYS A 36 -16.56 -14.01 -13.97
N VAL A 37 -16.68 -13.53 -12.72
CA VAL A 37 -17.33 -12.25 -12.40
C VAL A 37 -16.60 -11.08 -13.05
N TYR A 38 -15.27 -11.02 -12.93
CA TYR A 38 -14.46 -9.96 -13.57
C TYR A 38 -14.70 -9.89 -15.09
N LYS A 39 -14.58 -11.03 -15.79
CA LYS A 39 -14.80 -11.10 -17.24
C LYS A 39 -16.22 -10.69 -17.61
N ALA A 40 -17.21 -11.16 -16.83
CA ALA A 40 -18.62 -10.86 -17.07
C ALA A 40 -18.94 -9.37 -16.89
N PHE A 41 -18.44 -8.73 -15.83
CA PHE A 41 -18.67 -7.31 -15.55
C PHE A 41 -17.96 -6.43 -16.56
N LYS A 42 -16.69 -6.75 -16.89
CA LYS A 42 -15.91 -6.03 -17.91
C LYS A 42 -16.59 -6.10 -19.28
N LYS A 43 -17.04 -7.28 -19.70
CA LYS A 43 -17.77 -7.46 -20.98
C LYS A 43 -19.09 -6.67 -21.02
N ARG A 44 -19.74 -6.49 -19.87
CA ARG A 44 -21.00 -5.75 -19.74
C ARG A 44 -20.82 -4.23 -19.60
N GLY A 45 -19.59 -3.74 -19.54
CA GLY A 45 -19.30 -2.31 -19.37
C GLY A 45 -19.59 -1.77 -17.98
N PHE A 46 -19.71 -2.63 -16.97
CA PHE A 46 -19.95 -2.20 -15.61
C PHE A 46 -18.74 -1.48 -15.02
N ARG A 47 -18.99 -0.47 -14.18
CA ARG A 47 -17.94 0.27 -13.49
C ARG A 47 -17.30 -0.62 -12.44
N LEU A 48 -16.04 -0.98 -12.68
CA LEU A 48 -15.22 -1.72 -11.73
C LEU A 48 -14.43 -0.75 -10.85
N ARG A 49 -14.29 -1.11 -9.57
CA ARG A 49 -13.32 -0.51 -8.65
C ARG A 49 -11.96 -0.46 -9.30
N THR A 50 -11.40 0.73 -9.37
CA THR A 50 -10.03 0.98 -9.77
C THR A 50 -9.11 0.77 -8.58
N SER A 51 -7.82 0.56 -8.85
CA SER A 51 -6.83 0.65 -7.78
C SER A 51 -6.86 2.08 -7.24
N ILE A 52 -6.94 2.23 -5.92
CA ILE A 52 -6.61 3.52 -5.29
C ILE A 52 -5.13 3.78 -5.61
N PRO A 53 -4.77 4.94 -6.18
CA PRO A 53 -3.37 5.25 -6.39
C PRO A 53 -2.67 5.28 -5.03
N CYS A 54 -1.57 4.55 -4.91
CA CYS A 54 -0.70 4.66 -3.75
C CYS A 54 -0.09 6.07 -3.71
N GLY A 55 0.02 6.65 -2.51
CA GLY A 55 0.73 7.92 -2.33
C GLY A 55 2.18 7.80 -2.80
N PHE A 56 2.75 8.89 -3.32
CA PHE A 56 4.17 8.95 -3.69
C PHE A 56 4.78 10.29 -3.27
N GLN A 57 6.09 10.30 -3.09
CA GLN A 57 6.89 11.49 -2.84
C GLN A 57 8.07 11.49 -3.81
N ILE A 58 8.54 12.67 -4.19
CA ILE A 58 9.69 12.85 -5.06
C ILE A 58 10.79 13.54 -4.26
N TYR A 59 11.99 12.98 -4.30
CA TYR A 59 13.18 13.56 -3.68
C TYR A 59 14.39 13.24 -4.56
N ASP A 60 15.26 14.22 -4.82
CA ASP A 60 16.43 14.06 -5.69
C ASP A 60 16.12 13.43 -7.06
N GLY A 61 15.02 13.86 -7.69
CA GLY A 61 14.52 13.32 -8.96
C GLY A 61 14.00 11.87 -8.90
N LYS A 62 14.04 11.23 -7.73
CA LYS A 62 13.64 9.84 -7.51
C LYS A 62 12.22 9.75 -6.96
N LYS A 63 11.44 8.81 -7.48
CA LYS A 63 10.06 8.56 -7.04
C LYS A 63 10.03 7.49 -5.95
N PHE A 64 9.57 7.87 -4.77
CA PHE A 64 9.32 6.97 -3.66
C PHE A 64 7.81 6.72 -3.52
N THR A 65 7.42 5.46 -3.43
CA THR A 65 6.01 5.05 -3.39
C THR A 65 5.67 4.50 -2.01
N LEU A 66 4.50 4.91 -1.48
CA LEU A 66 3.98 4.47 -0.19
C LEU A 66 3.66 2.97 -0.24
N ARG A 67 4.24 2.23 0.70
CA ARG A 67 3.99 0.80 0.88
C ARG A 67 2.90 0.57 1.93
N SER A 68 2.39 -0.66 1.98
CA SER A 68 1.38 -1.08 2.96
C SER A 68 1.82 -0.95 4.43
N ASN A 69 3.12 -0.87 4.71
CA ASN A 69 3.67 -0.69 6.05
C ASN A 69 3.82 0.78 6.48
N GLY A 70 3.37 1.71 5.63
CA GLY A 70 3.43 3.17 5.87
C GLY A 70 4.72 3.85 5.44
N TYR A 71 5.74 3.10 4.99
CA TYR A 71 7.01 3.68 4.54
C TYR A 71 7.00 3.95 3.04
N TYR A 72 7.67 5.04 2.66
CA TYR A 72 7.98 5.36 1.27
C TYR A 72 9.26 4.63 0.84
N ALA A 73 9.21 3.94 -0.30
CA ALA A 73 10.35 3.20 -0.83
C ALA A 73 10.62 3.52 -2.29
N LEU A 74 11.89 3.49 -2.67
CA LEU A 74 12.32 3.71 -4.03
C LEU A 74 11.88 2.55 -4.91
N THR A 75 11.29 2.88 -6.07
CA THR A 75 10.79 1.88 -7.03
C THR A 75 11.54 1.88 -8.35
N THR A 76 12.36 2.89 -8.60
CA THR A 76 13.00 3.13 -9.90
C THR A 76 14.41 2.54 -9.99
N ASP A 77 15.08 2.41 -8.85
CA ASP A 77 16.48 1.99 -8.74
C ASP A 77 16.62 0.98 -7.58
N ASP A 78 17.83 0.81 -7.05
CA ASP A 78 18.12 0.01 -5.86
C ASP A 78 17.14 0.32 -4.72
N ARG A 79 16.45 -0.71 -4.27
CA ARG A 79 15.35 -0.58 -3.31
C ARG A 79 15.86 -0.10 -1.96
N CYS A 80 15.62 1.17 -1.67
CA CYS A 80 15.87 1.78 -0.37
C CYS A 80 14.59 2.43 0.20
N LEU A 81 14.58 2.69 1.51
CA LEU A 81 13.52 3.45 2.17
C LEU A 81 13.87 4.94 2.13
N MET A 82 12.88 5.78 1.88
CA MET A 82 13.07 7.22 1.67
C MET A 82 13.76 7.91 2.85
N HIS A 83 13.35 7.60 4.09
CA HIS A 83 13.96 8.18 5.28
C HIS A 83 15.44 7.79 5.45
N ARG A 84 15.83 6.57 5.08
CA ARG A 84 17.24 6.14 5.10
C ARG A 84 18.04 6.86 4.00
N TYR A 85 17.45 6.95 2.80
CA TYR A 85 18.04 7.67 1.68
C TYR A 85 18.34 9.14 2.00
N ILE A 86 17.37 9.85 2.58
CA ILE A 86 17.52 11.27 2.96
C ILE A 86 18.57 11.41 4.06
N TRP A 87 18.58 10.51 5.05
CA TRP A 87 19.59 10.52 6.11
C TRP A 87 21.01 10.36 5.55
N GLU A 88 21.24 9.32 4.74
CA GLU A 88 22.54 9.05 4.11
C GLU A 88 22.99 10.20 3.22
N LYS A 89 22.04 10.86 2.54
CA LYS A 89 22.34 11.97 1.63
C LYS A 89 22.65 13.29 2.34
N GLU A 90 21.91 13.64 3.39
CA GLU A 90 21.98 14.97 4.03
C GLU A 90 22.80 14.99 5.33
N ILE A 91 23.06 13.84 5.94
CA ILE A 91 23.73 13.74 7.25
C ILE A 91 24.99 12.90 7.16
N CYS A 92 24.85 11.57 7.06
CA CYS A 92 25.98 10.64 6.96
C CYS A 92 25.50 9.20 6.69
N ASP A 93 26.43 8.33 6.32
CA ASP A 93 26.19 6.90 6.20
C ASP A 93 25.62 6.30 7.50
N ILE A 94 24.66 5.39 7.38
CA ILE A 94 24.04 4.72 8.53
C ILE A 94 25.00 3.61 9.00
N PRO A 95 25.51 3.65 10.25
CA PRO A 95 26.42 2.62 10.74
C PRO A 95 25.75 1.25 10.83
N ASP A 96 26.56 0.18 10.76
CA ASP A 96 26.06 -1.18 10.89
C ASP A 96 25.34 -1.39 12.23
N GLY A 97 24.14 -1.97 12.14
CA GLY A 97 23.29 -2.18 13.32
C GLY A 97 22.51 -0.94 13.77
N TRP A 98 22.54 0.17 13.03
CA TRP A 98 21.72 1.36 13.29
C TRP A 98 20.49 1.41 12.37
N ASP A 99 19.49 2.19 12.78
CA ASP A 99 18.29 2.45 11.99
C ASP A 99 17.83 3.90 12.16
N VAL A 100 17.08 4.37 11.16
CA VAL A 100 16.59 5.75 11.11
C VAL A 100 15.09 5.77 11.45
N HIS A 101 14.72 6.64 12.39
CA HIS A 101 13.38 6.76 12.95
C HIS A 101 12.79 8.15 12.70
N HIS A 102 11.46 8.20 12.62
CA HIS A 102 10.68 9.44 12.59
C HIS A 102 10.39 9.91 14.01
N ILE A 103 10.83 11.12 14.37
CA ILE A 103 10.71 11.70 15.72
C ILE A 103 9.23 11.88 16.10
N ASN A 104 8.40 12.36 15.16
CA ASN A 104 6.96 12.56 15.37
C ASN A 104 6.12 11.28 15.22
N GLY A 105 6.73 10.14 14.86
CA GLY A 105 6.04 8.88 14.59
C GLY A 105 5.28 8.82 13.25
N ASP A 106 5.24 9.92 12.48
CA ASP A 106 4.65 9.98 11.16
C ASP A 106 5.67 9.55 10.09
N LYS A 107 5.48 8.33 9.58
CA LYS A 107 6.32 7.73 8.54
C LYS A 107 6.24 8.43 7.18
N SER A 108 5.28 9.32 6.99
CA SER A 108 5.12 10.12 5.78
C SER A 108 5.91 11.42 5.81
N ASP A 109 6.30 11.90 6.99
CA ASP A 109 7.07 13.13 7.17
C ASP A 109 8.57 12.83 7.10
N ASN A 110 9.13 12.79 5.88
CA ASN A 110 10.53 12.46 5.64
C ASN A 110 11.47 13.70 5.66
N ARG A 111 11.07 14.81 6.27
CA ARG A 111 11.97 15.97 6.44
C ARG A 111 13.15 15.58 7.33
N ARG A 112 14.37 16.02 6.97
CA ARG A 112 15.60 15.74 7.72
C ARG A 112 15.47 15.99 9.22
N ASP A 113 14.85 17.11 9.61
CA ASP A 113 14.70 17.50 11.01
C ASP A 113 13.75 16.59 11.81
N ASN A 114 12.93 15.79 11.11
CA ASN A 114 12.06 14.79 11.71
C ASN A 114 12.71 13.39 11.76
N LEU A 115 13.96 13.24 11.32
CA LEU A 115 14.66 11.97 11.29
C LEU A 115 15.73 11.90 12.39
N VAL A 116 15.94 10.71 12.92
CA VAL A 116 16.99 10.45 13.90
C VAL A 116 17.53 9.03 13.76
N CYS A 117 18.85 8.87 13.86
CA CYS A 117 19.53 7.59 13.72
C CYS A 117 19.99 7.05 15.07
N PHE A 118 19.65 5.80 15.38
CA PHE A 118 20.01 5.15 16.65
C PHE A 118 20.34 3.66 16.45
N PRO A 119 21.10 3.04 17.39
CA PRO A 119 21.34 1.60 17.37
C PRO A 119 20.04 0.79 17.47
N LYS A 120 19.90 -0.24 16.64
CA LYS A 120 18.76 -1.19 16.67
C LYS A 120 18.57 -1.84 18.05
N ALA A 121 19.66 -2.05 18.78
CA ALA A 121 19.61 -2.60 20.13
C ALA A 121 18.86 -1.69 21.13
N GLU A 122 18.95 -0.37 20.95
CA GLU A 122 18.24 0.60 21.78
C GLU A 122 16.74 0.64 21.44
N HIS A 123 16.40 0.37 20.18
CA HIS A 123 15.03 0.34 19.67
C HIS A 123 14.16 -0.76 20.31
N THR A 124 14.69 -1.97 20.50
CA THR A 124 13.94 -3.07 21.16
C THR A 124 13.56 -2.74 22.61
N ARG A 125 14.35 -1.88 23.28
CA ARG A 125 14.13 -1.49 24.67
C ARG A 125 13.02 -0.45 24.82
N ARG A 126 12.89 0.50 23.88
CA ARG A 126 11.85 1.55 23.91
C ARG A 126 10.45 1.00 23.60
N HIS A 127 10.31 0.04 22.67
CA HIS A 127 9.02 -0.62 22.38
C HIS A 127 8.46 -1.47 23.54
N GLN A 128 9.32 -1.94 24.44
CA GLN A 128 8.87 -2.64 25.66
C GLN A 128 8.33 -1.69 26.73
N ILE A 129 8.77 -0.43 26.74
CA ILE A 129 8.35 0.57 27.74
C ILE A 129 6.98 1.17 27.37
N GLU A 130 6.74 1.47 26.09
CA GLU A 130 5.45 2.03 25.64
C GLU A 130 4.29 1.03 25.67
N ARG A 131 4.55 -0.28 25.55
CA ARG A 131 3.53 -1.34 25.71
C ARG A 131 3.10 -1.60 27.15
N LYS A 132 3.75 -0.98 28.15
CA LYS A 132 3.51 -1.19 29.59
C LYS A 132 2.80 -0.02 30.30
N LYS A 133 2.31 0.97 29.56
CA LYS A 133 1.32 1.95 30.05
C LYS A 133 -0.05 1.61 29.51
#